data_AF-A0A821EXU1-F1
#
_entry.id   AF-A0A821EXU1-F1
#
_cell.length_a   1.000
_cell.length_b   1.000
_cell.length_c   1.000
_cell.angle_alpha   90.00
_cell.angle_beta   90.00
_cell.angle_gamma   90.00
#
_symmetry.space_group_name_H-M   'P 1'
#
loop_
_entity.id
_entity.type
_entity.pdbx_description
1 polymer ?
#
loop_
_entity_poly.entity_id
_entity_poly.type
_entity_poly.pdbx_seq_one_letter_code
_entity_poly.pdbx_strand_id
1 'polypeptide(L)'
;KLIEQAYYERIQLFANGFYIVPEKFLKHNLEKNDVNFMYFTQGVGMSEVEIDCLTGDFHILRTDILMDFGKSLNPFIDIGQIGGK
;
A
#
# COMPACT_ATOMS: atom_id res chain seq x y z
N LYS A 1 17.33 -8.79 30.59
CA LYS A 1 16.90 -9.45 31.84
C LYS A 1 15.37 -9.49 32.05
N LEU A 2 14.58 -8.63 31.41
CA LEU A 2 13.10 -8.67 31.56
C LEU A 2 12.45 -9.99 31.11
N ILE A 3 12.81 -10.49 29.92
CA ILE A 3 12.24 -11.75 29.38
C ILE A 3 12.62 -12.95 30.27
N GLU A 4 13.85 -12.96 30.76
CA GLU A 4 14.39 -14.01 31.63
C GLU A 4 13.66 -14.05 32.99
N GLN A 5 13.43 -12.87 33.60
CA GLN A 5 12.63 -12.76 34.83
C GLN A 5 11.20 -13.26 34.62
N ALA A 6 10.52 -12.81 33.56
CA ALA A 6 9.16 -13.24 33.24
C ALA A 6 9.05 -14.75 32.99
N TYR A 7 10.08 -15.37 32.39
CA TYR A 7 10.16 -16.82 32.21
C TYR A 7 10.25 -17.56 33.54
N TYR A 8 11.16 -17.16 34.44
CA TYR A 8 11.28 -17.76 35.78
C TYR A 8 10.04 -17.53 36.65
N GLU A 9 9.37 -16.40 36.47
CA GLU A 9 8.10 -16.08 37.13
C GLU A 9 6.89 -16.79 36.50
N ARG A 10 7.10 -17.61 35.45
CA ARG A 10 6.04 -18.35 34.72
C ARG A 10 4.96 -17.43 34.14
N ILE A 11 5.34 -16.20 33.81
CA ILE A 11 4.49 -15.26 33.10
C ILE A 11 4.42 -15.70 31.64
N GLN A 12 3.22 -15.71 31.09
CA GLN A 12 3.00 -16.09 29.70
C GLN A 12 3.74 -15.14 28.74
N LEU A 13 4.59 -15.69 27.86
CA LEU A 13 5.40 -14.95 26.89
C LEU A 13 4.83 -15.00 25.45
N PHE A 14 3.62 -15.50 25.29
CA PHE A 14 2.90 -15.49 24.02
C PHE A 14 1.60 -14.71 24.14
N ALA A 15 1.18 -14.12 23.03
CA ALA A 15 -0.10 -13.43 22.91
C ALA A 15 -0.70 -13.72 21.53
N ASN A 16 -2.02 -13.74 21.45
CA ASN A 16 -2.75 -13.85 20.19
C ASN A 16 -3.16 -12.44 19.74
N GLY A 17 -2.85 -12.10 18.49
CA GLY A 17 -3.36 -10.90 17.83
C GLY A 17 -4.57 -11.25 16.96
N PHE A 18 -5.61 -10.40 16.98
CA PHE A 18 -6.78 -10.54 16.11
C PHE A 18 -7.18 -9.18 15.56
N TYR A 19 -7.48 -9.12 14.27
CA TYR A 19 -8.00 -7.93 13.59
C TYR A 19 -9.10 -8.34 12.61
N ILE A 20 -10.18 -7.59 12.59
CA ILE A 20 -11.29 -7.75 11.64
C ILE A 20 -11.63 -6.39 11.04
N VAL A 21 -11.81 -6.36 9.72
CA VAL A 21 -12.26 -5.15 9.02
C VAL A 21 -13.69 -4.82 9.49
N PRO A 22 -13.98 -3.56 9.87
CA PRO A 22 -15.33 -3.16 10.27
C PRO A 22 -16.38 -3.47 9.19
N GLU A 23 -17.51 -4.05 9.60
CA GLU A 23 -18.53 -4.60 8.70
C GLU A 23 -19.11 -3.58 7.71
N LYS A 24 -19.09 -2.28 8.07
CA LYS A 24 -19.52 -1.18 7.20
C LYS A 24 -18.77 -1.09 5.88
N PHE A 25 -17.54 -1.60 5.81
CA PHE A 25 -16.73 -1.63 4.58
C PHE A 25 -16.93 -2.91 3.76
N LEU A 26 -17.62 -3.92 4.31
CA LEU A 26 -17.81 -5.23 3.68
C LEU A 26 -19.17 -5.36 2.98
N LYS A 27 -20.14 -4.50 3.31
CA LYS A 27 -21.51 -4.57 2.79
C LYS A 27 -21.69 -3.64 1.59
N HIS A 28 -21.77 -4.20 0.40
CA HIS A 28 -22.17 -3.43 -0.79
C HIS A 28 -23.68 -3.23 -0.83
N ASN A 29 -24.12 -2.00 -0.56
CA ASN A 29 -25.51 -1.62 -0.76
C ASN A 29 -25.68 -0.89 -2.10
N LEU A 30 -26.10 -1.64 -3.12
CA LEU A 30 -26.27 -1.16 -4.50
C LEU A 30 -27.27 0.02 -4.61
N GLU A 31 -28.18 0.16 -3.65
CA GLU A 31 -29.22 1.20 -3.66
C GLU A 31 -28.75 2.54 -3.10
N LYS A 32 -27.62 2.58 -2.37
CA LYS A 32 -27.18 3.76 -1.60
C LYS A 32 -25.91 4.44 -2.08
N ASN A 33 -25.27 3.97 -3.15
CA ASN A 33 -23.92 4.42 -3.54
C ASN A 33 -22.94 4.38 -2.35
N ASP A 34 -23.04 3.35 -1.50
CA ASP A 34 -22.16 3.21 -0.35
C ASP A 34 -20.72 2.91 -0.79
N VAL A 35 -19.76 3.64 -0.20
CA VAL A 35 -18.33 3.51 -0.50
C VAL A 35 -17.72 2.43 0.39
N ASN A 36 -17.44 1.27 -0.19
CA ASN A 36 -16.94 0.07 0.51
C ASN A 36 -15.42 0.07 0.81
N PHE A 37 -14.77 1.22 0.76
CA PHE A 37 -13.32 1.31 0.94
C PHE A 37 -13.00 2.04 2.24
N MET A 38 -12.02 1.56 3.00
CA MET A 38 -11.59 2.21 4.24
C MET A 38 -10.91 3.55 4.00
N TYR A 39 -10.16 3.63 2.89
CA TYR A 39 -9.50 4.81 2.38
C TYR A 39 -9.18 4.59 0.90
N PHE A 40 -8.78 5.66 0.22
CA PHE A 40 -8.26 5.61 -1.14
C PHE A 40 -6.88 6.24 -1.15
N THR A 41 -5.96 5.60 -1.86
CA THR A 41 -4.67 6.19 -2.21
C THR A 41 -4.82 6.87 -3.56
N GLN A 42 -4.30 8.08 -3.66
CA GLN A 42 -4.33 8.89 -4.86
C GLN A 42 -2.91 9.14 -5.35
N GLY A 43 -2.76 9.40 -6.64
CA GLY A 43 -1.48 9.75 -7.21
C GLY A 43 -1.62 10.25 -8.64
N VAL A 44 -0.52 10.76 -9.16
CA VAL A 44 -0.39 11.26 -10.52
C VAL A 44 0.91 10.74 -11.11
N GLY A 45 0.86 10.38 -12.39
CA GLY A 45 2.02 9.97 -13.17
C GLY A 45 2.04 10.71 -14.49
N MET A 46 3.24 11.08 -14.93
CA MET A 46 3.48 11.68 -16.24
C MET A 46 4.65 10.96 -16.90
N SER A 47 4.51 10.65 -18.19
CA SER A 47 5.57 10.02 -18.99
C SER A 47 5.77 10.78 -20.28
N GLU A 48 7.05 10.94 -20.64
CA GLU A 48 7.48 11.51 -21.91
C GLU A 48 8.03 10.37 -22.77
N VAL A 49 7.57 10.31 -24.02
CA VAL A 49 7.93 9.26 -24.97
C VAL A 49 8.36 9.86 -26.30
N GLU A 50 9.35 9.25 -26.92
CA GLU A 50 9.75 9.51 -28.30
C GLU A 50 9.17 8.39 -29.18
N ILE A 51 8.59 8.75 -30.33
CA ILE A 51 7.92 7.83 -31.25
C ILE A 51 8.60 7.92 -32.61
N ASP A 52 9.01 6.78 -33.15
CA ASP A 52 9.47 6.67 -34.54
C ASP A 52 8.27 6.52 -35.47
N CYS A 53 7.97 7.57 -36.24
CA CYS A 53 6.83 7.61 -37.16
C CYS A 53 6.96 6.68 -38.37
N LEU A 54 8.16 6.15 -38.67
CA LEU A 54 8.40 5.28 -39.82
C LEU A 54 8.26 3.80 -39.46
N THR A 55 8.72 3.41 -38.27
CA THR A 55 8.67 2.01 -37.79
C THR A 55 7.50 1.76 -36.85
N GLY A 56 7.00 2.79 -36.18
CA GLY A 56 5.99 2.68 -35.12
C GLY A 56 6.56 2.32 -33.75
N ASP A 57 7.88 2.21 -33.61
CA ASP A 57 8.52 1.99 -32.30
C ASP A 57 8.46 3.23 -31.41
N PHE A 58 8.62 3.03 -30.10
CA PHE A 58 8.72 4.13 -29.15
C PHE A 58 9.70 3.81 -28.02
N HIS A 59 10.25 4.87 -27.44
CA HIS A 59 11.08 4.80 -26.25
C HIS A 59 10.59 5.78 -25.19
N ILE A 60 10.62 5.33 -23.93
CA ILE A 60 10.27 6.19 -22.79
C ILE A 60 11.50 7.00 -22.44
N LEU A 61 11.40 8.33 -22.54
CA LEU A 61 12.49 9.25 -22.18
C LEU A 61 12.54 9.45 -20.67
N ARG A 62 11.36 9.63 -20.06
CA ARG A 62 11.23 9.92 -18.63
C ARG A 62 9.84 9.56 -18.12
N THR A 63 9.78 9.14 -16.85
CA THR A 63 8.53 8.98 -16.09
C THR A 63 8.70 9.61 -14.72
N ASP A 64 7.74 10.45 -14.32
CA ASP A 64 7.63 11.04 -12.99
C ASP A 64 6.34 10.56 -12.32
N ILE A 65 6.42 10.18 -11.04
CA ILE A 65 5.29 9.66 -10.27
C ILE A 65 5.24 10.36 -8.91
N LEU A 66 4.05 10.82 -8.51
CA LEU A 66 3.74 11.33 -7.19
C LEU A 66 2.55 10.56 -6.61
N MET A 67 2.71 9.98 -5.43
CA MET A 67 1.72 9.10 -4.81
C MET A 67 1.52 9.42 -3.33
N ASP A 68 0.26 9.38 -2.86
CA ASP A 68 -0.14 9.57 -1.47
C ASP A 68 -0.29 8.22 -0.74
N PHE A 69 0.72 7.89 0.08
CA PHE A 69 0.70 6.73 0.97
C PHE A 69 0.29 7.08 2.41
N GLY A 70 -0.14 8.31 2.66
CA GLY A 70 -0.25 8.83 4.02
C GLY A 70 1.11 8.77 4.74
N LYS A 71 1.11 8.21 5.96
CA LYS A 71 2.35 8.01 6.71
C LYS A 71 2.95 6.64 6.41
N SER A 72 3.93 6.64 5.52
CA SER A 72 4.72 5.46 5.19
C SER A 72 5.29 4.77 6.44
N LEU A 73 5.11 3.44 6.52
CA LEU A 73 5.76 2.60 7.52
C LEU A 73 7.22 2.32 7.16
N ASN A 74 7.50 2.15 5.87
CA ASN A 74 8.85 1.98 5.34
C ASN A 74 8.95 2.60 3.93
N PRO A 75 9.56 3.79 3.79
CA PRO A 75 9.61 4.50 2.52
C PRO A 75 10.29 3.71 1.39
N PHE A 76 11.28 2.88 1.70
CA PHE A 76 12.02 2.13 0.68
C PHE A 76 11.19 1.00 0.08
N ILE A 77 10.33 0.37 0.88
CA ILE A 77 9.42 -0.67 0.39
C ILE A 77 8.35 -0.01 -0.49
N ASP A 78 7.78 1.11 -0.02
CA ASP A 78 6.71 1.81 -0.73
C ASP A 78 7.20 2.32 -2.09
N ILE A 79 8.39 2.92 -2.15
CA ILE A 79 9.03 3.31 -3.42
C ILE A 79 9.20 2.09 -4.34
N GLY A 80 9.64 0.95 -3.78
CA GLY A 80 9.79 -0.29 -4.55
C GLY A 80 8.47 -0.84 -5.11
N GLN A 81 7.35 -0.63 -4.41
CA GLN A 81 6.03 -1.01 -4.92
C GLN A 81 5.55 -0.12 -6.06
N ILE A 82 5.83 1.19 -6.01
CA ILE A 82 5.48 2.14 -7.07
C ILE A 82 6.32 1.90 -8.33
N GLY A 83 7.64 1.76 -8.15
CA GLY A 83 8.60 1.72 -9.26
C GLY A 83 8.49 0.47 -10.12
N GLY A 84 7.83 -0.58 -9.63
CA GLY A 84 7.79 -1.87 -10.28
C GLY A 84 9.14 -2.60 -10.24
N LYS A 85 9.08 -3.92 -10.42
CA LYS A 85 10.25 -4.76 -10.71
C LYS A 85 9.99 -5.52 -11.99
#